data_AF-Q09FC5-F1
#
_entry.id   AF-Q09FC5-F1
#
_cell.length_a   1.000
_cell.length_b   1.000
_cell.length_c   1.000
_cell.angle_alpha   90.00
_cell.angle_beta   90.00
_cell.angle_gamma   90.00
#
_symmetry.space_group_name_H-M   'P 1'
#
loop_
_entity.id
_entity.type
_entity.pdbx_description
1 polymer ?
#
loop_
_entity_poly.entity_id
_entity_poly.type
_entity_poly.pdbx_seq_one_letter_code
_entity_poly.pdbx_strand_id
1 'polypeptide(L)'
;MGRANILPVQNDVYEDFVFTTPHFQQEATFKSIPKLFSDILLGGVEWVYTTSESVLAYDYKLWYLWSGISNLDESFDMFFNQYWALSLSTSVFQLFYAVILDRYLSVLFQNTPYTNDWFRMMLHSKETALIWLYHPELSWHINGLNQFFTYFYGGILEFVYFDKSNPDMCILVHTLWIHLLILFLIFTGFVTILFSFYGNPNTEENTIDSDYLAASGTVEAEKEITSIDDYLGLVFAIAYVFGVFFYVHGWTSILSHAVLLLSCYSIIIMFLFILGMPTLLLYDFGIFFLAYLKGAGKYISSVAEMMFDYTACLVFYIRILAQWIRVVLMVVTFISLSHYVSDFDITNSALIGSENQSDSMNELNTNFSMTYYILTVLPGKFIYWIYEILHTFFVVCSQFIAFFAIVFWLFLFLYTFFIIEKHEDFFSKKREERKKKLKELWNLKN
;
A
#
# COMPACT_ATOMS: atom_id res chain seq x y z
N MET A 1 28.72 37.43 -68.07
CA MET A 1 28.06 36.72 -69.18
C MET A 1 28.38 35.23 -69.07
N GLY A 2 27.57 34.48 -68.33
CA GLY A 2 27.62 33.02 -68.29
C GLY A 2 26.21 32.53 -68.64
N ARG A 3 26.09 31.82 -69.76
CA ARG A 3 24.81 31.31 -70.28
C ARG A 3 24.24 30.29 -69.29
N ALA A 4 23.10 30.63 -68.67
CA ALA A 4 22.25 29.64 -68.02
C ALA A 4 21.49 28.90 -69.12
N ASN A 5 21.74 27.59 -69.25
CA ASN A 5 20.92 26.70 -70.06
C ASN A 5 19.57 26.52 -69.35
N ILE A 6 18.58 27.29 -69.78
CA ILE A 6 17.17 27.07 -69.44
C ILE A 6 16.62 26.13 -70.51
N LEU A 7 16.40 24.87 -70.15
CA LEU A 7 15.61 23.95 -70.98
C LEU A 7 14.11 24.23 -70.75
N PRO A 8 13.27 24.29 -71.80
CA PRO A 8 11.87 24.61 -71.65
C PRO A 8 11.09 23.35 -71.24
N VAL A 9 10.52 23.36 -70.04
CA VAL A 9 9.48 22.41 -69.66
C VAL A 9 8.14 23.02 -70.05
N GLN A 10 7.30 22.22 -70.70
CA GLN A 10 5.96 22.57 -71.20
C GLN A 10 5.15 23.32 -70.14
N ASN A 11 4.81 24.57 -70.44
CA ASN A 11 3.78 25.32 -69.74
C ASN A 11 2.41 24.88 -70.26
N ASP A 12 1.74 23.99 -69.54
CA ASP A 12 0.27 23.99 -69.58
C ASP A 12 -0.22 25.24 -68.86
N VAL A 13 -1.18 25.90 -69.49
CA VAL A 13 -1.67 27.25 -69.21
C VAL A 13 -2.29 27.32 -67.80
N TYR A 14 -1.61 27.99 -66.85
CA TYR A 14 -2.27 28.60 -65.69
C TYR A 14 -2.70 30.01 -66.11
N GLU A 15 -3.98 30.17 -66.44
CA GLU A 15 -4.56 31.44 -66.88
C GLU A 15 -4.46 32.49 -65.76
N ASP A 16 -3.84 33.65 -66.04
CA ASP A 16 -3.69 34.86 -65.21
C ASP A 16 -2.96 34.78 -63.85
N PHE A 17 -2.25 33.69 -63.53
CA PHE A 17 -1.49 33.61 -62.28
C PHE A 17 -0.13 32.90 -62.43
N VAL A 18 0.96 33.62 -62.15
CA VAL A 18 2.32 33.05 -62.10
C VAL A 18 2.61 32.53 -60.70
N PHE A 19 2.50 31.22 -60.51
CA PHE A 19 2.89 30.56 -59.26
C PHE A 19 4.38 30.19 -59.30
N THR A 20 5.22 31.03 -58.68
CA THR A 20 6.66 30.76 -58.59
C THR A 20 6.94 29.56 -57.69
N THR A 21 7.36 28.45 -58.29
CA THR A 21 7.77 27.23 -57.57
C THR A 21 9.25 26.93 -57.82
N PRO A 22 9.96 26.31 -56.85
CA PRO A 22 11.28 25.77 -57.11
C PRO A 22 11.20 24.65 -58.16
N HIS A 23 12.30 24.36 -58.86
CA HIS A 23 12.34 23.35 -59.92
C HIS A 23 11.84 21.99 -59.41
N PHE A 24 10.77 21.48 -60.04
CA PHE A 24 10.16 20.21 -59.68
C PHE A 24 11.13 19.03 -59.92
N GLN A 25 11.43 18.25 -58.87
CA GLN A 25 12.27 17.06 -58.93
C GLN A 25 11.39 15.80 -59.07
N GLN A 26 11.16 15.36 -60.31
CA GLN A 26 10.38 14.13 -60.62
C GLN A 26 10.95 12.86 -59.97
N GLU A 27 12.23 12.84 -59.64
CA GLU A 27 12.91 11.69 -59.05
C GLU A 27 12.47 11.39 -57.60
N ALA A 28 11.85 12.37 -56.91
CA ALA A 28 11.28 12.18 -55.58
C ALA A 28 10.09 11.20 -55.57
N THR A 29 9.43 10.98 -56.72
CA THR A 29 8.27 10.08 -56.84
C THR A 29 8.63 8.61 -56.61
N PHE A 30 9.86 8.19 -56.93
CA PHE A 30 10.31 6.81 -56.78
C PHE A 30 11.14 6.57 -55.51
N LYS A 31 11.11 7.51 -54.55
CA LYS A 31 11.83 7.37 -53.29
C LYS A 31 11.26 6.20 -52.49
N SER A 32 12.08 5.15 -52.29
CA SER A 32 11.71 3.99 -51.49
C SER A 32 11.61 4.38 -50.01
N ILE A 33 10.39 4.54 -49.51
CA ILE A 33 10.11 4.85 -48.10
C ILE A 33 9.50 3.59 -47.45
N PRO A 34 10.28 2.83 -46.65
CA PRO A 34 9.73 1.70 -45.91
C PRO A 34 8.76 2.21 -44.85
N LYS A 35 7.59 1.58 -44.74
CA LYS A 35 6.69 1.82 -43.60
C LYS A 35 7.29 1.14 -42.38
N LEU A 36 7.65 1.92 -41.37
CA LEU A 36 8.07 1.42 -40.09
C LEU A 36 6.85 1.21 -39.18
N PHE A 37 6.93 0.24 -38.28
CA PHE A 37 5.93 0.04 -37.25
C PHE A 37 6.01 1.19 -36.24
N SER A 38 4.86 1.82 -35.96
CA SER A 38 4.70 2.84 -34.93
C SER A 38 3.33 2.64 -34.32
N ASP A 39 3.28 2.58 -32.99
CA ASP A 39 2.04 2.46 -32.24
C ASP A 39 1.93 3.64 -31.26
N ILE A 40 0.72 4.12 -31.06
CA ILE A 40 0.39 5.19 -30.12
C ILE A 40 -0.49 4.61 -29.02
N LEU A 41 0.06 4.51 -27.82
CA LEU A 41 -0.64 3.98 -26.65
C LEU A 41 -1.45 5.10 -25.99
N LEU A 42 -2.78 5.09 -26.18
CA LEU A 42 -3.71 5.98 -25.47
C LEU A 42 -3.93 5.44 -24.04
N GLY A 43 -3.07 5.87 -23.11
CA GLY A 43 -3.01 5.39 -21.73
C GLY A 43 -1.67 4.74 -21.42
N GLY A 44 -0.65 5.58 -21.17
CA GLY A 44 0.74 5.15 -21.01
C GLY A 44 1.29 5.37 -19.60
N VAL A 45 2.59 5.58 -19.53
CA VAL A 45 3.30 5.94 -18.29
C VAL A 45 3.50 7.45 -18.22
N GLU A 46 3.45 7.98 -17.00
CA GLU A 46 3.71 9.39 -16.70
C GLU A 46 5.19 9.62 -16.37
N TRP A 47 5.59 10.89 -16.33
CA TRP A 47 6.97 11.27 -16.02
C TRP A 47 7.37 10.98 -14.57
N VAL A 48 6.47 11.19 -13.61
CA VAL A 48 6.70 10.97 -12.17
C VAL A 48 5.46 10.37 -11.51
N TYR A 49 5.67 9.58 -10.45
CA TYR A 49 4.61 8.97 -9.64
C TYR A 49 4.85 9.21 -8.15
N THR A 50 3.76 9.26 -7.38
CA THR A 50 3.80 9.40 -5.92
C THR A 50 4.18 8.09 -5.25
N THR A 51 5.02 8.17 -4.21
CA THR A 51 5.35 7.06 -3.31
C THR A 51 4.66 7.23 -1.96
N SER A 52 4.45 6.13 -1.24
CA SER A 52 4.03 6.15 0.15
C SER A 52 5.12 5.52 1.01
N GLU A 53 5.62 6.29 1.97
CA GLU A 53 6.66 5.90 2.90
C GLU A 53 6.41 6.53 4.28
N SER A 54 7.29 6.24 5.24
CA SER A 54 7.21 6.84 6.56
C SER A 54 7.41 8.35 6.49
N VAL A 55 6.42 9.11 6.96
CA VAL A 55 6.47 10.57 7.08
C VAL A 55 6.53 10.94 8.56
N LEU A 56 7.55 11.71 8.96
CA LEU A 56 7.68 12.19 10.33
C LEU A 56 6.68 13.32 10.61
N ALA A 57 6.34 13.50 11.88
CA ALA A 57 5.39 14.56 12.28
C ALA A 57 6.00 15.96 12.16
N TYR A 58 7.32 16.06 12.39
CA TYR A 58 8.09 17.29 12.28
C TYR A 58 9.44 16.99 11.67
N ASP A 59 9.82 17.80 10.69
CA ASP A 59 11.11 17.72 10.01
C ASP A 59 11.76 19.10 9.90
N TYR A 60 13.08 19.11 9.68
CA TYR A 60 13.86 20.31 9.44
C TYR A 60 14.49 20.24 8.05
N LYS A 61 14.34 21.33 7.29
CA LYS A 61 14.99 21.51 5.99
C LYS A 61 16.15 22.48 6.16
N LEU A 62 17.36 22.02 5.90
CA LEU A 62 18.56 22.83 5.79
C LEU A 62 18.59 23.52 4.43
N TRP A 63 19.24 24.68 4.40
CA TRP A 63 19.43 25.45 3.19
C TRP A 63 20.90 25.84 3.09
N TYR A 64 21.66 25.15 2.25
CA TYR A 64 23.03 25.51 1.95
C TYR A 64 23.04 26.64 0.91
N LEU A 65 22.75 27.85 1.39
CA LEU A 65 22.62 29.04 0.57
C LEU A 65 23.99 29.55 0.12
N TRP A 66 24.20 29.64 -1.19
CA TRP A 66 25.40 30.28 -1.73
C TRP A 66 25.21 31.79 -1.74
N SER A 67 25.40 32.39 -0.57
CA SER A 67 25.18 33.83 -0.36
C SER A 67 26.24 34.70 -1.06
N GLY A 68 27.48 34.20 -1.19
CA GLY A 68 28.61 34.94 -1.76
C GLY A 68 29.16 36.07 -0.88
N ILE A 69 28.56 36.32 0.28
CA ILE A 69 28.89 37.46 1.16
C ILE A 69 29.50 36.98 2.50
N SER A 70 29.10 35.80 2.98
CA SER A 70 29.62 35.20 4.21
C SER A 70 31.04 34.69 4.01
N ASN A 71 31.99 35.08 4.88
CA ASN A 71 33.36 34.56 4.89
C ASN A 71 33.56 33.36 5.85
N LEU A 72 32.47 32.89 6.46
CA LEU A 72 32.49 31.77 7.40
C LEU A 72 32.41 30.41 6.69
N ASP A 73 31.94 30.40 5.45
CA ASP A 73 31.76 29.22 4.63
C ASP A 73 32.52 29.36 3.30
N GLU A 74 32.56 28.26 2.55
CA GLU A 74 33.24 28.19 1.25
C GLU A 74 32.43 28.84 0.11
N SER A 75 31.28 29.48 0.40
CA SER A 75 30.54 30.23 -0.61
C SER A 75 31.15 31.61 -0.90
N PHE A 76 32.09 32.06 -0.05
CA PHE A 76 32.81 33.32 -0.26
C PHE A 76 33.66 33.28 -1.52
N ASP A 77 33.35 34.15 -2.49
CA ASP A 77 34.16 34.27 -3.69
C ASP A 77 35.43 35.08 -3.41
N MET A 78 36.47 34.39 -2.95
CA MET A 78 37.75 35.02 -2.62
C MET A 78 38.42 35.62 -3.86
N PHE A 79 38.34 34.95 -5.01
CA PHE A 79 38.96 35.44 -6.24
C PHE A 79 38.31 36.73 -6.71
N PHE A 80 36.98 36.74 -6.85
CA PHE A 80 36.24 37.91 -7.29
C PHE A 80 36.48 39.10 -6.37
N ASN A 81 36.36 38.91 -5.05
CA ASN A 81 36.53 40.02 -4.09
C ASN A 81 37.96 40.58 -4.08
N GLN A 82 38.99 39.73 -4.13
CA GLN A 82 40.39 40.19 -4.13
C GLN A 82 40.75 40.90 -5.43
N TYR A 83 40.42 40.33 -6.59
CA TYR A 83 40.73 40.93 -7.90
C TYR A 83 39.88 42.17 -8.18
N TRP A 84 38.62 42.20 -7.71
CA TRP A 84 37.78 43.38 -7.76
C TRP A 84 38.40 44.52 -6.94
N ALA A 85 38.77 44.27 -5.67
CA ALA A 85 39.44 45.27 -4.84
C ALA A 85 40.78 45.74 -5.45
N LEU A 86 41.56 44.83 -6.04
CA LEU A 86 42.80 45.15 -6.74
C LEU A 86 42.58 46.08 -7.94
N SER A 87 41.52 45.85 -8.72
CA SER A 87 41.16 46.64 -9.90
C SER A 87 40.74 48.08 -9.59
N LEU A 88 40.32 48.36 -8.35
CA LEU A 88 39.98 49.72 -7.89
C LEU A 88 41.23 50.57 -7.64
N SER A 89 42.38 49.94 -7.34
CA SER A 89 43.65 50.64 -7.17
C SER A 89 44.28 50.99 -8.52
N THR A 90 44.87 52.18 -8.64
CA THR A 90 45.54 52.60 -9.87
C THR A 90 46.79 51.75 -10.10
N SER A 91 46.76 50.92 -11.14
CA SER A 91 47.82 50.00 -11.51
C SER A 91 47.98 49.96 -13.03
N VAL A 92 49.19 49.62 -13.50
CA VAL A 92 49.46 49.40 -14.94
C VAL A 92 48.59 48.28 -15.54
N PHE A 93 48.14 47.33 -14.71
CA PHE A 93 47.30 46.20 -15.11
C PHE A 93 45.80 46.39 -14.86
N GLN A 94 45.36 47.62 -14.55
CA GLN A 94 43.97 47.89 -14.14
C GLN A 94 42.94 47.39 -15.16
N LEU A 95 43.15 47.67 -16.46
CA LEU A 95 42.26 47.20 -17.53
C LEU A 95 42.32 45.69 -17.72
N PHE A 96 43.49 45.09 -17.49
CA PHE A 96 43.68 43.64 -17.62
C PHE A 96 42.89 42.88 -16.54
N TYR A 97 42.88 43.38 -15.30
CA TYR A 97 42.08 42.76 -14.23
C TYR A 97 40.58 42.80 -14.50
N ALA A 98 40.07 43.86 -15.13
CA ALA A 98 38.66 43.92 -15.55
C ALA A 98 38.31 42.81 -16.57
N VAL A 99 39.16 42.59 -17.58
CA VAL A 99 38.96 41.51 -18.57
C VAL A 99 38.96 40.14 -17.90
N ILE A 100 39.85 39.90 -16.93
CA ILE A 100 39.91 38.65 -16.19
C ILE A 100 38.63 38.40 -15.39
N LEU A 101 38.07 39.42 -14.74
CA LEU A 101 36.81 39.32 -14.00
C LEU A 101 35.62 39.02 -14.93
N ASP A 102 35.54 39.67 -16.10
CA ASP A 102 34.48 39.38 -17.08
C ASP A 102 34.58 37.95 -17.63
N ARG A 103 35.80 37.45 -17.88
CA ARG A 103 36.01 36.06 -18.28
C ARG A 103 35.60 35.09 -17.19
N TYR A 104 35.88 35.39 -15.93
CA TYR A 104 35.43 34.57 -14.80
C TYR A 104 33.90 34.51 -14.69
N LEU A 105 33.21 35.65 -14.81
CA LEU A 105 31.74 35.68 -14.85
C LEU A 105 31.16 34.86 -16.00
N SER A 106 31.81 34.91 -17.18
CA SER A 106 31.40 34.08 -18.33
C SER A 106 31.57 32.58 -18.11
N VAL A 107 32.53 32.18 -17.25
CA VAL A 107 32.77 30.78 -16.87
C VAL A 107 31.71 30.32 -15.87
N LEU A 108 31.39 31.14 -14.86
CA LEU A 108 30.32 30.83 -13.89
C LEU A 108 28.93 30.75 -14.54
N PHE A 109 28.72 31.49 -15.64
CA PHE A 109 27.50 31.42 -16.42
C PHE A 109 27.28 30.02 -17.06
N GLN A 110 28.35 29.28 -17.33
CA GLN A 110 28.30 27.97 -17.96
C GLN A 110 28.23 26.84 -16.92
N ASN A 111 27.03 26.55 -16.43
CA ASN A 111 26.79 25.45 -15.48
C ASN A 111 26.39 24.15 -16.19
N THR A 112 27.28 23.59 -17.02
CA THR A 112 27.03 22.32 -17.73
C THR A 112 27.45 21.12 -16.86
N PRO A 113 27.13 19.87 -17.26
CA PRO A 113 27.64 18.68 -16.57
C PRO A 113 29.17 18.59 -16.48
N TYR A 114 29.91 19.34 -17.31
CA TYR A 114 31.37 19.33 -17.36
C TYR A 114 32.02 20.49 -16.60
N THR A 115 31.24 21.48 -16.18
CA THR A 115 31.73 22.74 -15.56
C THR A 115 30.84 23.17 -14.40
N ASN A 116 30.58 22.26 -13.45
CA ASN A 116 29.76 22.54 -12.27
C ASN A 116 30.43 22.11 -10.95
N ASP A 117 29.93 22.66 -9.83
CA ASP A 117 30.35 22.29 -8.47
C ASP A 117 29.87 20.89 -8.07
N TRP A 118 28.69 20.47 -8.55
CA TRP A 118 28.07 19.20 -8.16
C TRP A 118 28.96 17.98 -8.47
N PHE A 119 29.61 17.95 -9.63
CA PHE A 119 30.56 16.91 -10.01
C PHE A 119 32.00 17.22 -9.59
N ARG A 120 32.22 18.27 -8.78
CA ARG A 120 33.52 18.70 -8.25
C ARG A 120 34.54 19.00 -9.35
N MET A 121 34.12 19.72 -10.38
CA MET A 121 34.97 20.06 -11.52
C MET A 121 36.01 21.11 -11.11
N MET A 122 37.24 20.93 -11.59
CA MET A 122 38.35 21.84 -11.33
C MET A 122 38.00 23.28 -11.73
N LEU A 123 38.27 24.25 -10.83
CA LEU A 123 37.97 25.68 -10.97
C LEU A 123 36.47 26.03 -10.99
N HIS A 124 35.57 25.07 -10.77
CA HIS A 124 34.14 25.30 -10.60
C HIS A 124 33.63 24.95 -9.20
N SER A 125 34.36 24.09 -8.51
CA SER A 125 33.96 23.60 -7.19
C SER A 125 34.53 24.45 -6.06
N LYS A 126 33.86 24.43 -4.90
CA LYS A 126 34.28 25.19 -3.70
C LYS A 126 35.70 24.82 -3.24
N GLU A 127 36.09 23.57 -3.37
CA GLU A 127 37.42 23.07 -2.98
C GLU A 127 38.55 23.68 -3.82
N THR A 128 38.26 24.04 -5.08
CA THR A 128 39.25 24.56 -6.03
C THR A 128 39.18 26.07 -6.22
N ALA A 129 38.32 26.77 -5.47
CA ALA A 129 38.11 28.21 -5.58
C ALA A 129 39.39 29.03 -5.37
N LEU A 130 40.30 28.60 -4.49
CA LEU A 130 41.55 29.31 -4.22
C LEU A 130 42.57 29.22 -5.37
N ILE A 131 42.44 28.23 -6.27
CA ILE A 131 43.36 28.07 -7.41
C ILE A 131 43.23 29.25 -8.38
N TRP A 132 42.05 29.86 -8.46
CA TRP A 132 41.82 31.08 -9.25
C TRP A 132 42.71 32.25 -8.87
N LEU A 133 43.13 32.36 -7.60
CA LEU A 133 44.04 33.42 -7.16
C LEU A 133 45.43 33.31 -7.82
N TYR A 134 45.85 32.07 -8.10
CA TYR A 134 47.17 31.76 -8.66
C TYR A 134 47.15 31.66 -10.19
N HIS A 135 46.10 31.10 -10.77
CA HIS A 135 46.01 30.79 -12.21
C HIS A 135 44.70 31.28 -12.87
N PRO A 136 44.45 32.62 -12.96
CA PRO A 136 43.25 33.16 -13.59
C PRO A 136 43.19 32.97 -15.13
N GLU A 137 44.31 32.64 -15.76
CA GLU A 137 44.42 32.37 -17.20
C GLU A 137 43.70 31.08 -17.64
N LEU A 138 43.37 30.19 -16.70
CA LEU A 138 42.72 28.93 -17.03
C LEU A 138 41.25 29.10 -17.48
N SER A 139 40.67 30.31 -17.33
CA SER A 139 39.31 30.63 -17.81
C SER A 139 39.08 30.34 -19.30
N TRP A 140 40.08 30.57 -20.17
CA TRP A 140 39.96 30.24 -21.59
C TRP A 140 40.04 28.73 -21.85
N HIS A 141 40.87 28.02 -21.09
CA HIS A 141 40.99 26.58 -21.20
C HIS A 141 39.66 25.90 -20.83
N ILE A 142 39.04 26.33 -19.73
CA ILE A 142 37.73 25.84 -19.29
C ILE A 142 36.67 26.08 -20.35
N ASN A 143 36.56 27.31 -20.87
CA ASN A 143 35.56 27.65 -21.87
C ASN A 143 35.73 26.82 -23.16
N GLY A 144 36.98 26.61 -23.59
CA GLY A 144 37.28 25.74 -24.74
C GLY A 144 36.97 24.27 -24.48
N LEU A 145 37.27 23.78 -23.27
CA LEU A 145 36.96 22.42 -22.85
C LEU A 145 35.44 22.18 -22.82
N ASN A 146 34.68 23.10 -22.22
CA ASN A 146 33.23 23.01 -22.17
C ASN A 146 32.62 23.00 -23.59
N GLN A 147 33.13 23.85 -24.48
CA GLN A 147 32.69 23.88 -25.88
C GLN A 147 33.02 22.57 -26.60
N PHE A 148 34.21 22.00 -26.37
CA PHE A 148 34.60 20.71 -26.96
C PHE A 148 33.64 19.59 -26.55
N PHE A 149 33.40 19.41 -25.24
CA PHE A 149 32.52 18.35 -24.76
C PHE A 149 31.06 18.58 -25.13
N THR A 150 30.59 19.83 -25.10
CA THR A 150 29.22 20.14 -25.50
C THR A 150 29.00 19.88 -27.00
N TYR A 151 29.98 20.19 -27.85
CA TYR A 151 29.88 19.97 -29.29
C TYR A 151 29.82 18.48 -29.67
N PHE A 152 30.63 17.63 -29.02
CA PHE A 152 30.70 16.21 -29.36
C PHE A 152 29.71 15.33 -28.58
N TYR A 153 29.43 15.67 -27.31
CA TYR A 153 28.73 14.79 -26.37
C TYR A 153 27.58 15.50 -25.62
N GLY A 154 27.36 16.79 -25.88
CA GLY A 154 26.31 17.57 -25.24
C GLY A 154 25.00 17.60 -26.03
N GLY A 155 23.99 18.21 -25.41
CA GLY A 155 22.72 18.58 -26.03
C GLY A 155 22.67 20.06 -26.41
N ILE A 156 21.45 20.58 -26.53
CA ILE A 156 21.20 22.01 -26.78
C ILE A 156 21.63 22.82 -25.55
N LEU A 157 22.25 23.99 -25.78
CA LEU A 157 22.53 24.94 -24.70
C LEU A 157 21.24 25.69 -24.33
N GLU A 158 20.63 25.27 -23.23
CA GLU A 158 19.40 25.85 -22.70
C GLU A 158 19.69 26.87 -21.59
N PHE A 159 18.93 27.97 -21.57
CA PHE A 159 19.02 28.97 -20.51
C PHE A 159 18.07 28.58 -19.37
N VAL A 160 18.63 28.21 -18.23
CA VAL A 160 17.88 27.83 -17.01
C VAL A 160 18.25 28.75 -15.85
N TYR A 161 17.31 28.95 -14.93
CA TYR A 161 17.61 29.61 -13.66
C TYR A 161 18.35 28.63 -12.74
N PHE A 162 19.59 28.97 -12.41
CA PHE A 162 20.36 28.19 -11.44
C PHE A 162 20.03 28.63 -10.03
N ASP A 163 19.29 27.78 -9.30
CA ASP A 163 18.96 28.02 -7.90
C ASP A 163 20.22 27.97 -7.02
N LYS A 164 20.40 29.02 -6.21
CA LYS A 164 21.52 29.14 -5.25
C LYS A 164 21.15 28.62 -3.86
N SER A 165 19.87 28.36 -3.62
CA SER A 165 19.37 27.72 -2.41
C SER A 165 19.39 26.21 -2.60
N ASN A 166 20.24 25.51 -1.87
CA ASN A 166 20.31 24.05 -1.93
C ASN A 166 19.54 23.48 -0.73
N PRO A 167 18.27 23.08 -0.88
CA PRO A 167 17.51 22.46 0.20
C PRO A 167 17.99 21.03 0.45
N ASP A 168 18.10 20.67 1.73
CA ASP A 168 18.35 19.30 2.14
C ASP A 168 17.55 18.96 3.41
N MET A 169 17.05 17.74 3.52
CA MET A 169 16.32 17.31 4.71
C MET A 169 17.30 16.88 5.79
N CYS A 170 17.26 17.53 6.95
CA CYS A 170 18.16 17.21 8.05
C CYS A 170 17.78 15.86 8.68
N ILE A 171 18.66 14.88 8.56
CA ILE A 171 18.45 13.54 9.13
C ILE A 171 18.81 13.60 10.62
N LEU A 172 17.78 13.70 11.47
CA LEU A 172 17.89 13.92 12.91
C LEU A 172 17.33 12.73 13.70
N VAL A 173 17.96 12.45 14.85
CA VAL A 173 17.49 11.37 15.75
C VAL A 173 16.28 11.82 16.57
N HIS A 174 16.30 13.07 17.05
CA HIS A 174 15.26 13.57 17.94
C HIS A 174 13.91 13.80 17.25
N THR A 175 13.88 13.99 15.92
CA THR A 175 12.61 14.10 15.16
C THR A 175 11.80 12.83 15.26
N LEU A 176 12.45 11.66 15.23
CA LEU A 176 11.78 10.37 15.45
C LEU A 176 11.26 10.23 16.88
N TRP A 177 11.98 10.69 17.90
CA TRP A 177 11.47 10.66 19.29
C TRP A 177 10.22 11.50 19.47
N ILE A 178 10.17 12.70 18.88
CA ILE A 178 8.98 13.54 18.89
C ILE A 178 7.83 12.85 18.14
N HIS A 179 8.11 12.23 17.00
CA HIS A 179 7.11 11.44 16.27
C HIS A 179 6.55 10.29 17.12
N LEU A 180 7.41 9.51 17.79
CA LEU A 180 6.99 8.43 18.69
C LEU A 180 6.18 8.93 19.89
N LEU A 181 6.52 10.10 20.45
CA LEU A 181 5.73 10.71 21.52
C LEU A 181 4.31 11.05 21.07
N ILE A 182 4.16 11.58 19.85
CA ILE A 182 2.86 11.90 19.25
C ILE A 182 2.07 10.61 19.01
N LEU A 183 2.69 9.59 18.42
CA LEU A 183 2.03 8.28 18.22
C LEU A 183 1.65 7.63 19.55
N PHE A 184 2.51 7.72 20.57
CA PHE A 184 2.21 7.23 21.92
C PHE A 184 1.02 7.96 22.52
N LEU A 185 0.89 9.28 22.35
CA LEU A 185 -0.27 10.03 22.81
C LEU A 185 -1.55 9.60 22.09
N ILE A 186 -1.51 9.42 20.77
CA ILE A 186 -2.65 8.95 19.97
C ILE A 186 -3.09 7.56 20.44
N PHE A 187 -2.14 6.64 20.57
CA PHE A 187 -2.41 5.29 21.04
C PHE A 187 -2.91 5.26 22.49
N THR A 188 -2.33 6.09 23.36
CA THR A 188 -2.81 6.24 24.74
C THR A 188 -4.23 6.77 24.77
N GLY A 189 -4.58 7.74 23.90
CA GLY A 189 -5.96 8.21 23.74
C GLY A 189 -6.91 7.09 23.32
N PHE A 190 -6.50 6.27 22.35
CA PHE A 190 -7.27 5.08 21.92
C PHE A 190 -7.52 4.10 23.08
N VAL A 191 -6.47 3.75 23.83
CA VAL A 191 -6.58 2.86 25.00
C VAL A 191 -7.41 3.50 26.13
N THR A 192 -7.24 4.80 26.37
CA THR A 192 -7.94 5.51 27.44
C THR A 192 -9.44 5.64 27.17
N ILE A 193 -9.87 5.72 25.91
CA ILE A 193 -11.29 5.86 25.57
C ILE A 193 -11.98 4.51 25.44
N LEU A 194 -11.35 3.52 24.81
CA LEU A 194 -11.98 2.24 24.48
C LEU A 194 -11.60 1.09 25.41
N PHE A 195 -10.45 1.17 26.08
CA PHE A 195 -9.91 0.06 26.90
C PHE A 195 -9.60 0.49 28.34
N SER A 196 -10.25 1.53 28.84
CA SER A 196 -10.21 1.91 30.25
C SER A 196 -11.37 1.28 31.02
N PHE A 197 -11.06 0.40 31.97
CA PHE A 197 -12.06 -0.34 32.75
C PHE A 197 -11.94 -0.04 34.26
N TYR A 198 -11.45 1.14 34.61
CA TYR A 198 -11.06 1.51 35.99
C TYR A 198 -12.07 2.44 36.69
N GLY A 199 -13.22 2.69 36.07
CA GLY A 199 -14.30 3.53 36.59
C GLY A 199 -15.39 2.73 37.29
N ASN A 200 -16.66 3.09 37.04
CA ASN A 200 -17.80 2.37 37.61
C ASN A 200 -18.37 1.34 36.60
N PRO A 201 -18.27 0.03 36.89
CA PRO A 201 -18.66 -1.03 35.96
C PRO A 201 -20.15 -1.09 35.66
N ASN A 202 -21.00 -0.38 36.41
CA ASN A 202 -22.45 -0.41 36.23
C ASN A 202 -23.00 0.79 35.45
N THR A 203 -22.17 1.80 35.15
CA THR A 203 -22.60 3.03 34.47
C THR A 203 -21.86 3.29 33.17
N GLU A 204 -20.63 2.83 33.04
CA GLU A 204 -19.82 3.00 31.83
C GLU A 204 -20.12 1.87 30.84
N GLU A 205 -20.89 2.15 29.79
CA GLU A 205 -21.30 1.14 28.79
C GLU A 205 -20.11 0.44 28.12
N ASN A 206 -18.98 1.13 27.94
CA ASN A 206 -17.76 0.54 27.39
C ASN A 206 -17.23 -0.65 28.22
N THR A 207 -17.22 -0.52 29.55
CA THR A 207 -16.79 -1.62 30.42
C THR A 207 -17.87 -2.67 30.59
N ILE A 208 -19.15 -2.29 30.53
CA ILE A 208 -20.27 -3.24 30.53
C ILE A 208 -20.16 -4.15 29.30
N ASP A 209 -20.09 -3.58 28.10
CA ASP A 209 -20.01 -4.35 26.86
C ASP A 209 -18.81 -5.29 26.85
N SER A 210 -17.63 -4.79 27.26
CA SER A 210 -16.40 -5.58 27.29
C SER A 210 -16.46 -6.73 28.31
N ASP A 211 -16.99 -6.48 29.52
CA ASP A 211 -17.08 -7.49 30.58
C ASP A 211 -18.08 -8.60 30.22
N TYR A 212 -19.29 -8.23 29.79
CA TYR A 212 -20.31 -9.20 29.39
C TYR A 212 -19.91 -9.99 28.12
N LEU A 213 -19.21 -9.36 27.17
CA LEU A 213 -18.69 -10.06 25.99
C LEU A 213 -17.59 -11.06 26.37
N ALA A 214 -16.65 -10.68 27.23
CA ALA A 214 -15.59 -11.59 27.69
C ALA A 214 -16.15 -12.75 28.54
N ALA A 215 -17.10 -12.46 29.42
CA ALA A 215 -17.77 -13.47 30.25
C ALA A 215 -18.61 -14.45 29.42
N SER A 216 -19.36 -13.96 28.44
CA SER A 216 -20.12 -14.81 27.52
C SER A 216 -19.25 -15.64 26.58
N GLY A 217 -18.01 -15.21 26.30
CA GLY A 217 -17.02 -16.04 25.61
C GLY A 217 -16.43 -17.13 26.48
N THR A 218 -16.00 -16.80 27.71
CA THR A 218 -15.32 -17.77 28.59
C THR A 218 -16.26 -18.81 29.21
N VAL A 219 -17.54 -18.50 29.40
CA VAL A 219 -18.55 -19.47 29.87
C VAL A 219 -18.78 -20.61 28.87
N GLU A 220 -18.49 -20.39 27.57
CA GLU A 220 -18.58 -21.44 26.55
C GLU A 220 -17.48 -22.51 26.67
N ALA A 221 -16.56 -22.39 27.65
CA ALA A 221 -15.66 -23.47 28.03
C ALA A 221 -16.42 -24.74 28.43
N GLU A 222 -17.65 -24.62 28.98
CA GLU A 222 -18.55 -25.74 29.29
C GLU A 222 -19.02 -26.52 28.05
N LYS A 223 -18.70 -26.05 26.82
CA LYS A 223 -18.91 -26.81 25.58
C LYS A 223 -17.84 -27.87 25.34
N GLU A 224 -16.77 -27.88 26.14
CA GLU A 224 -15.74 -28.92 26.14
C GLU A 224 -15.08 -29.11 24.77
N ILE A 225 -14.79 -28.00 24.08
CA ILE A 225 -14.03 -28.03 22.82
C ILE A 225 -12.58 -28.42 23.10
N THR A 226 -11.90 -27.61 23.89
CA THR A 226 -10.56 -27.86 24.44
C THR A 226 -10.28 -26.78 25.50
N SER A 227 -9.09 -26.75 26.07
CA SER A 227 -8.64 -25.70 26.98
C SER A 227 -8.86 -24.30 26.38
N ILE A 228 -9.71 -23.48 27.02
CA ILE A 228 -9.99 -22.10 26.58
C ILE A 228 -8.73 -21.25 26.45
N ASP A 229 -7.75 -21.47 27.33
CA ASP A 229 -6.45 -20.78 27.32
C ASP A 229 -5.68 -20.99 26.01
N ASP A 230 -5.78 -22.18 25.39
CA ASP A 230 -5.03 -22.50 24.18
C ASP A 230 -5.65 -21.85 22.93
N TYR A 231 -6.98 -21.87 22.80
CA TYR A 231 -7.64 -21.44 21.57
C TYR A 231 -8.14 -19.98 21.60
N LEU A 232 -8.14 -19.31 22.76
CA LEU A 232 -8.60 -17.91 22.85
C LEU A 232 -7.78 -16.97 21.94
N GLY A 233 -6.46 -17.17 21.84
CA GLY A 233 -5.62 -16.42 20.91
C GLY A 233 -5.98 -16.65 19.43
N LEU A 234 -6.36 -17.88 19.08
CA LEU A 234 -6.87 -18.19 17.73
C LEU A 234 -8.22 -17.51 17.47
N VAL A 235 -9.10 -17.43 18.48
CA VAL A 235 -10.38 -16.70 18.35
C VAL A 235 -10.14 -15.22 18.03
N PHE A 236 -9.15 -14.58 18.66
CA PHE A 236 -8.80 -13.20 18.31
C PHE A 236 -8.32 -13.08 16.86
N ALA A 237 -7.44 -13.97 16.38
CA ALA A 237 -7.01 -13.95 14.98
C ALA A 237 -8.19 -14.16 14.02
N ILE A 238 -9.07 -15.13 14.31
CA ILE A 238 -10.27 -15.47 13.55
C ILE A 238 -11.26 -14.29 13.51
N ALA A 239 -11.39 -13.54 14.61
CA ALA A 239 -12.21 -12.34 14.65
C ALA A 239 -11.75 -11.29 13.62
N TYR A 240 -10.44 -11.18 13.34
CA TYR A 240 -9.93 -10.31 12.27
C TYR A 240 -10.14 -10.87 10.85
N VAL A 241 -10.48 -12.15 10.69
CA VAL A 241 -10.86 -12.71 9.38
C VAL A 241 -12.31 -12.36 9.06
N PHE A 242 -13.25 -12.77 9.92
CA PHE A 242 -14.68 -12.57 9.66
C PHE A 242 -15.15 -11.17 10.03
N GLY A 243 -14.47 -10.51 10.96
CA GLY A 243 -14.73 -9.11 11.34
C GLY A 243 -14.39 -8.10 10.26
N VAL A 244 -13.76 -8.49 9.14
CA VAL A 244 -13.63 -7.63 7.95
C VAL A 244 -15.00 -7.12 7.50
N PHE A 245 -16.01 -7.98 7.56
CA PHE A 245 -17.40 -7.63 7.24
C PHE A 245 -17.97 -6.52 8.13
N PHE A 246 -17.52 -6.44 9.39
CA PHE A 246 -17.94 -5.44 10.38
C PHE A 246 -16.92 -4.32 10.59
N TYR A 247 -15.92 -4.22 9.69
CA TYR A 247 -14.90 -3.18 9.72
C TYR A 247 -14.03 -3.12 11.00
N VAL A 248 -13.86 -4.25 11.71
CA VAL A 248 -13.03 -4.28 12.94
C VAL A 248 -11.55 -3.96 12.70
N HIS A 249 -11.08 -4.11 11.46
CA HIS A 249 -9.71 -3.78 11.03
C HIS A 249 -9.50 -2.28 10.76
N GLY A 250 -10.54 -1.45 10.89
CA GLY A 250 -10.44 -0.01 10.57
C GLY A 250 -9.33 0.71 11.34
N TRP A 251 -9.09 0.32 12.61
CA TRP A 251 -8.04 0.91 13.44
C TRP A 251 -6.61 0.55 12.99
N THR A 252 -6.43 -0.47 12.14
CA THR A 252 -5.10 -0.88 11.63
C THR A 252 -4.70 -0.18 10.33
N SER A 253 -5.53 0.73 9.80
CA SER A 253 -5.34 1.34 8.46
C SER A 253 -4.02 2.10 8.28
N ILE A 254 -3.49 2.72 9.34
CA ILE A 254 -2.26 3.55 9.28
C ILE A 254 -1.01 2.72 9.64
N LEU A 255 -1.18 1.52 10.19
CA LEU A 255 -0.06 0.70 10.68
C LEU A 255 0.83 0.15 9.57
N SER A 256 0.28 0.01 8.35
CA SER A 256 1.02 -0.49 7.18
C SER A 256 0.37 -0.01 5.89
N HIS A 257 1.05 -0.20 4.76
CA HIS A 257 0.50 0.18 3.45
C HIS A 257 -0.68 -0.70 3.00
N ALA A 258 -0.90 -1.85 3.66
CA ALA A 258 -2.01 -2.75 3.36
C ALA A 258 -3.01 -2.75 4.52
N VAL A 259 -4.21 -2.21 4.29
CA VAL A 259 -5.28 -2.11 5.31
C VAL A 259 -5.70 -3.49 5.85
N LEU A 260 -5.71 -4.51 4.99
CA LEU A 260 -6.11 -5.88 5.33
C LEU A 260 -4.94 -6.79 5.76
N LEU A 261 -3.76 -6.21 6.07
CA LEU A 261 -2.57 -7.00 6.38
C LEU A 261 -2.83 -8.02 7.50
N LEU A 262 -3.40 -7.57 8.62
CA LEU A 262 -3.68 -8.45 9.77
C LEU A 262 -4.65 -9.58 9.40
N SER A 263 -5.72 -9.27 8.66
CA SER A 263 -6.70 -10.27 8.20
C SER A 263 -6.08 -11.31 7.27
N CYS A 264 -5.17 -10.90 6.36
CA CYS A 264 -4.45 -11.79 5.46
C CYS A 264 -3.50 -12.75 6.20
N TYR A 265 -2.84 -12.30 7.27
CA TYR A 265 -2.06 -13.21 8.11
C TYR A 265 -2.97 -14.12 8.93
N SER A 266 -4.05 -13.59 9.50
CA SER A 266 -4.98 -14.34 10.33
C SER A 266 -5.67 -15.49 9.60
N ILE A 267 -6.02 -15.35 8.31
CA ILE A 267 -6.62 -16.46 7.53
C ILE A 267 -5.63 -17.61 7.33
N ILE A 268 -4.34 -17.30 7.16
CA ILE A 268 -3.27 -18.30 7.05
C ILE A 268 -3.05 -18.99 8.40
N ILE A 269 -2.97 -18.21 9.48
CA ILE A 269 -2.85 -18.74 10.86
C ILE A 269 -4.04 -19.67 11.16
N MET A 270 -5.27 -19.23 10.88
CA MET A 270 -6.48 -20.03 11.03
C MET A 270 -6.38 -21.35 10.28
N PHE A 271 -5.92 -21.32 9.01
CA PHE A 271 -5.77 -22.52 8.20
C PHE A 271 -4.75 -23.52 8.79
N LEU A 272 -3.58 -23.02 9.18
CA LEU A 272 -2.50 -23.87 9.68
C LEU A 272 -2.85 -24.54 11.01
N PHE A 273 -3.42 -23.80 11.96
CA PHE A 273 -3.78 -24.36 13.26
C PHE A 273 -4.98 -25.32 13.16
N ILE A 274 -5.98 -25.01 12.33
CA ILE A 274 -7.12 -25.92 12.10
C ILE A 274 -6.66 -27.21 11.39
N LEU A 275 -5.69 -27.13 10.47
CA LEU A 275 -5.09 -28.31 9.84
C LEU A 275 -4.22 -29.12 10.83
N GLY A 276 -3.58 -28.45 11.77
CA GLY A 276 -2.78 -29.05 12.83
C GLY A 276 -3.62 -29.83 13.86
N MET A 277 -4.85 -29.39 14.13
CA MET A 277 -5.73 -30.01 15.14
C MET A 277 -6.00 -31.51 14.91
N PRO A 278 -6.46 -31.97 13.73
CA PRO A 278 -6.58 -33.40 13.44
C PRO A 278 -5.27 -34.16 13.62
N THR A 279 -4.15 -33.55 13.23
CA THR A 279 -2.82 -34.18 13.30
C THR A 279 -2.37 -34.43 14.73
N LEU A 280 -2.56 -33.44 15.62
CA LEU A 280 -2.29 -33.58 17.04
C LEU A 280 -3.23 -34.59 17.70
N LEU A 281 -4.50 -34.62 17.30
CA LEU A 281 -5.45 -35.60 17.84
C LEU A 281 -5.08 -37.05 17.49
N LEU A 282 -4.60 -37.30 16.26
CA LEU A 282 -4.08 -38.62 15.88
C LEU A 282 -2.82 -39.00 16.67
N TYR A 283 -1.98 -38.02 16.96
CA TYR A 283 -0.81 -38.22 17.81
C TYR A 283 -1.21 -38.60 19.24
N ASP A 284 -2.22 -37.95 19.82
CA ASP A 284 -2.72 -38.22 21.17
C ASP A 284 -3.38 -39.61 21.30
N PHE A 285 -3.99 -40.12 20.23
CA PHE A 285 -4.46 -41.52 20.17
C PHE A 285 -3.30 -42.55 20.14
N GLY A 286 -2.07 -42.11 19.88
CA GLY A 286 -0.88 -42.96 19.80
C GLY A 286 -0.95 -43.97 18.65
N ILE A 287 -0.28 -45.12 18.80
CA ILE A 287 -0.19 -46.13 17.74
C ILE A 287 -1.55 -46.74 17.34
N PHE A 288 -2.56 -46.62 18.20
CA PHE A 288 -3.91 -47.17 17.98
C PHE A 288 -4.86 -46.22 17.25
N PHE A 289 -4.39 -45.08 16.74
CA PHE A 289 -5.23 -44.05 16.10
C PHE A 289 -6.21 -44.60 15.04
N LEU A 290 -5.81 -45.58 14.23
CA LEU A 290 -6.69 -46.18 13.21
C LEU A 290 -7.89 -46.91 13.82
N ALA A 291 -7.73 -47.51 15.01
CA ALA A 291 -8.82 -48.17 15.72
C ALA A 291 -9.83 -47.16 16.27
N TYR A 292 -9.40 -45.95 16.66
CA TYR A 292 -10.31 -44.87 17.06
C TYR A 292 -11.13 -44.32 15.88
N LEU A 293 -10.55 -44.27 14.67
CA LEU A 293 -11.24 -43.74 13.50
C LEU A 293 -12.23 -44.73 12.87
N LYS A 294 -11.80 -45.98 12.67
CA LYS A 294 -12.55 -47.00 11.90
C LYS A 294 -13.17 -48.08 12.79
N GLY A 295 -12.66 -48.27 14.00
CA GLY A 295 -12.97 -49.43 14.84
C GLY A 295 -12.13 -50.66 14.47
N ALA A 296 -12.65 -51.85 14.79
CA ALA A 296 -11.96 -53.10 14.53
C ALA A 296 -12.00 -53.49 13.03
N GLY A 297 -10.88 -54.04 12.53
CA GLY A 297 -10.78 -54.59 11.18
C GLY A 297 -11.68 -55.81 10.98
N LYS A 298 -12.12 -56.03 9.73
CA LYS A 298 -13.05 -57.11 9.36
C LYS A 298 -12.33 -58.28 8.67
N TYR A 299 -11.34 -57.98 7.86
CA TYR A 299 -10.57 -58.96 7.10
C TYR A 299 -9.29 -59.35 7.83
N ILE A 300 -8.86 -60.60 7.64
CA ILE A 300 -7.59 -61.13 8.16
C ILE A 300 -6.36 -60.56 7.42
N SER A 301 -6.54 -59.99 6.22
CA SER A 301 -5.45 -59.48 5.40
C SER A 301 -5.09 -58.05 5.81
N SER A 302 -3.86 -57.86 6.28
CA SER A 302 -3.33 -56.54 6.65
C SER A 302 -3.28 -55.58 5.46
N VAL A 303 -2.99 -56.06 4.24
CA VAL A 303 -2.93 -55.22 3.03
C VAL A 303 -4.32 -54.69 2.66
N ALA A 304 -5.36 -55.53 2.78
CA ALA A 304 -6.72 -55.10 2.53
C ALA A 304 -7.17 -54.08 3.58
N GLU A 305 -6.92 -54.34 4.86
CA GLU A 305 -7.27 -53.43 5.96
C GLU A 305 -6.51 -52.10 5.89
N MET A 306 -5.24 -52.12 5.48
CA MET A 306 -4.41 -50.92 5.30
C MET A 306 -5.03 -49.93 4.29
N MET A 307 -5.63 -50.42 3.21
CA MET A 307 -6.32 -49.54 2.24
C MET A 307 -7.57 -48.90 2.86
N PHE A 308 -8.33 -49.64 3.66
CA PHE A 308 -9.46 -49.08 4.41
C PHE A 308 -8.99 -48.08 5.48
N ASP A 309 -7.86 -48.34 6.14
CA ASP A 309 -7.25 -47.45 7.13
C ASP A 309 -6.79 -46.13 6.50
N TYR A 310 -6.21 -46.17 5.30
CA TYR A 310 -5.91 -44.94 4.54
C TYR A 310 -7.16 -44.15 4.19
N THR A 311 -8.25 -44.80 3.78
CA THR A 311 -9.51 -44.09 3.51
C THR A 311 -10.12 -43.47 4.78
N ALA A 312 -10.02 -44.15 5.93
CA ALA A 312 -10.50 -43.63 7.20
C ALA A 312 -9.73 -42.37 7.62
N CYS A 313 -8.40 -42.41 7.52
CA CYS A 313 -7.54 -41.24 7.78
C CYS A 313 -7.80 -40.11 6.75
N LEU A 314 -7.98 -40.44 5.48
CA LEU A 314 -8.31 -39.43 4.46
C LEU A 314 -9.64 -38.72 4.75
N VAL A 315 -10.70 -39.48 5.06
CA VAL A 315 -12.02 -38.91 5.39
C VAL A 315 -11.94 -38.03 6.63
N PHE A 316 -11.13 -38.39 7.61
CA PHE A 316 -10.90 -37.60 8.82
C PHE A 316 -10.40 -36.18 8.51
N TYR A 317 -9.42 -36.02 7.62
CA TYR A 317 -8.95 -34.69 7.16
C TYR A 317 -9.95 -34.00 6.21
N ILE A 318 -10.60 -34.75 5.31
CA ILE A 318 -11.57 -34.18 4.35
C ILE A 318 -12.76 -33.53 5.08
N ARG A 319 -13.20 -34.09 6.22
CA ARG A 319 -14.28 -33.49 7.04
C ARG A 319 -13.97 -32.06 7.47
N ILE A 320 -12.70 -31.73 7.68
CA ILE A 320 -12.23 -30.39 8.03
C ILE A 320 -11.95 -29.56 6.77
N LEU A 321 -11.17 -30.10 5.83
CA LEU A 321 -10.73 -29.37 4.63
C LEU A 321 -11.90 -28.95 3.74
N ALA A 322 -12.94 -29.78 3.61
CA ALA A 322 -14.11 -29.44 2.80
C ALA A 322 -14.90 -28.23 3.36
N GLN A 323 -14.79 -27.92 4.65
CA GLN A 323 -15.50 -26.77 5.24
C GLN A 323 -14.94 -25.43 4.74
N TRP A 324 -13.70 -25.38 4.25
CA TRP A 324 -13.12 -24.17 3.69
C TRP A 324 -13.82 -23.66 2.43
N ILE A 325 -14.52 -24.54 1.70
CA ILE A 325 -15.39 -24.14 0.59
C ILE A 325 -16.45 -23.13 1.06
N ARG A 326 -16.92 -23.25 2.32
CA ARG A 326 -17.87 -22.29 2.91
C ARG A 326 -17.26 -20.90 3.05
N VAL A 327 -15.99 -20.82 3.42
CA VAL A 327 -15.25 -19.55 3.51
C VAL A 327 -15.14 -18.92 2.13
N VAL A 328 -14.85 -19.72 1.10
CA VAL A 328 -14.84 -19.24 -0.30
C VAL A 328 -16.20 -18.69 -0.71
N LEU A 329 -17.30 -19.38 -0.38
CA LEU A 329 -18.66 -18.87 -0.67
C LEU A 329 -18.91 -17.50 -0.03
N MET A 330 -18.55 -17.33 1.24
CA MET A 330 -18.72 -16.05 1.95
C MET A 330 -17.94 -14.92 1.27
N VAL A 331 -16.69 -15.17 0.87
CA VAL A 331 -15.86 -14.18 0.17
C VAL A 331 -16.44 -13.84 -1.19
N VAL A 332 -16.86 -14.83 -1.98
CA VAL A 332 -17.44 -14.60 -3.31
C VAL A 332 -18.71 -13.74 -3.21
N THR A 333 -19.60 -14.04 -2.28
CA THR A 333 -20.82 -13.23 -2.08
C THR A 333 -20.52 -11.82 -1.55
N PHE A 334 -19.48 -11.66 -0.73
CA PHE A 334 -19.07 -10.35 -0.25
C PHE A 334 -18.48 -9.47 -1.36
N ILE A 335 -17.69 -10.07 -2.26
CA ILE A 335 -17.13 -9.38 -3.42
C ILE A 335 -18.21 -9.07 -4.46
N SER A 336 -19.21 -9.94 -4.67
CA SER A 336 -20.32 -9.64 -5.59
C SER A 336 -21.11 -8.41 -5.15
N LEU A 337 -21.44 -8.32 -3.85
CA LEU A 337 -22.09 -7.14 -3.29
C LEU A 337 -21.21 -5.89 -3.45
N SER A 338 -19.91 -6.00 -3.17
CA SER A 338 -18.97 -4.88 -3.26
C SER A 338 -18.84 -4.37 -4.71
N HIS A 339 -18.78 -5.26 -5.69
CA HIS A 339 -18.74 -4.92 -7.11
C HIS A 339 -20.03 -4.24 -7.57
N TYR A 340 -21.20 -4.74 -7.13
CA TYR A 340 -22.47 -4.10 -7.47
C TYR A 340 -22.59 -2.68 -6.91
N VAL A 341 -22.12 -2.47 -5.67
CA VAL A 341 -22.16 -1.16 -5.02
C VAL A 341 -21.12 -0.20 -5.62
N SER A 342 -19.92 -0.68 -5.98
CA SER A 342 -18.88 0.17 -6.60
C SER A 342 -19.30 0.71 -7.96
N ASP A 343 -20.05 -0.10 -8.72
CA ASP A 343 -20.45 0.20 -10.10
C ASP A 343 -21.89 0.73 -10.18
N PHE A 344 -22.50 1.06 -9.04
CA PHE A 344 -23.86 1.59 -9.00
C PHE A 344 -23.93 2.98 -9.65
N ASP A 345 -24.99 3.22 -10.43
CA ASP A 345 -25.12 4.46 -11.21
C ASP A 345 -25.06 5.72 -10.34
N ILE A 346 -24.08 6.57 -10.62
CA ILE A 346 -24.04 7.96 -10.17
C ILE A 346 -23.59 8.84 -11.34
N THR A 347 -24.37 9.88 -11.64
CA THR A 347 -24.12 10.80 -12.77
C THR A 347 -24.41 12.24 -12.37
N ASN A 348 -24.03 13.20 -13.23
CA ASN A 348 -24.29 14.63 -13.04
C ASN A 348 -25.78 14.96 -12.80
N SER A 349 -26.71 14.13 -13.27
CA SER A 349 -28.15 14.30 -13.02
C SER A 349 -28.55 14.15 -11.55
N ALA A 350 -27.74 13.48 -10.72
CA ALA A 350 -27.95 13.35 -9.28
C ALA A 350 -27.21 14.42 -8.46
N LEU A 351 -26.31 15.18 -9.09
CA LEU A 351 -25.50 16.19 -8.42
C LEU A 351 -26.21 17.55 -8.43
N ILE A 352 -26.05 18.30 -7.34
CA ILE A 352 -26.60 19.65 -7.22
C ILE A 352 -25.52 20.63 -7.67
N GLY A 353 -25.73 21.30 -8.80
CA GLY A 353 -24.80 22.31 -9.32
C GLY A 353 -23.47 21.73 -9.79
N SER A 354 -23.49 20.64 -10.59
CA SER A 354 -22.27 20.00 -11.06
C SER A 354 -21.43 20.91 -11.95
N GLU A 355 -20.13 20.95 -11.67
CA GLU A 355 -19.11 21.63 -12.48
C GLU A 355 -18.42 20.70 -13.49
N ASN A 356 -18.75 19.40 -13.50
CA ASN A 356 -18.18 18.40 -14.41
C ASN A 356 -18.78 18.52 -15.82
N GLN A 357 -18.53 19.65 -16.49
CA GLN A 357 -19.07 20.01 -17.81
C GLN A 357 -18.68 19.01 -18.90
N SER A 358 -17.48 18.44 -18.81
CA SER A 358 -16.95 17.45 -19.76
C SER A 358 -17.62 16.08 -19.64
N ASP A 359 -18.25 15.79 -18.50
CA ASP A 359 -18.72 14.44 -18.19
C ASP A 359 -20.17 14.31 -18.61
N SER A 360 -20.40 14.30 -19.92
CA SER A 360 -21.71 14.07 -20.56
C SER A 360 -22.80 15.09 -20.22
N MET A 361 -22.49 16.21 -19.57
CA MET A 361 -23.51 17.21 -19.19
C MET A 361 -24.03 18.03 -20.37
N ASN A 362 -23.14 18.34 -21.32
CA ASN A 362 -23.45 19.14 -22.50
C ASN A 362 -23.68 18.29 -23.76
N GLU A 363 -23.81 16.96 -23.58
CA GLU A 363 -24.01 15.98 -24.63
C GLU A 363 -25.47 15.51 -24.68
N LEU A 364 -25.92 15.08 -25.86
CA LEU A 364 -27.26 14.50 -26.01
C LEU A 364 -27.24 13.03 -25.57
N ASN A 365 -27.64 12.78 -24.32
CA ASN A 365 -27.69 11.43 -23.75
C ASN A 365 -29.08 10.83 -23.89
N THR A 366 -29.22 9.82 -24.76
CA THR A 366 -30.46 9.02 -24.90
C THR A 366 -30.19 7.57 -24.50
N ASN A 367 -31.20 6.87 -24.01
CA ASN A 367 -31.10 5.47 -23.63
C ASN A 367 -32.20 4.62 -24.30
N PHE A 368 -31.94 3.32 -24.44
CA PHE A 368 -32.88 2.33 -24.96
C PHE A 368 -33.59 1.53 -23.85
N SER A 369 -33.55 2.03 -22.61
CA SER A 369 -34.23 1.39 -21.48
C SER A 369 -35.71 1.75 -21.45
N MET A 370 -36.47 1.12 -20.56
CA MET A 370 -37.85 1.54 -20.31
C MET A 370 -37.89 3.01 -19.88
N THR A 371 -38.88 3.75 -20.39
CA THR A 371 -39.14 5.14 -19.98
C THR A 371 -39.65 5.20 -18.54
N TYR A 372 -39.79 6.42 -18.00
CA TYR A 372 -40.04 6.66 -16.58
C TYR A 372 -38.94 6.08 -15.67
N TYR A 373 -37.69 6.43 -15.96
CA TYR A 373 -36.49 5.87 -15.34
C TYR A 373 -36.56 5.74 -13.81
N ILE A 374 -36.96 6.81 -13.11
CA ILE A 374 -37.02 6.87 -11.63
C ILE A 374 -38.15 5.97 -11.07
N LEU A 375 -39.13 5.59 -11.88
CA LEU A 375 -40.26 4.75 -11.48
C LEU A 375 -40.08 3.26 -11.87
N THR A 376 -39.39 2.99 -12.98
CA THR A 376 -39.27 1.64 -13.54
C THR A 376 -37.86 1.05 -13.35
N VAL A 377 -36.84 1.69 -13.94
CA VAL A 377 -35.47 1.17 -13.99
C VAL A 377 -34.73 1.34 -12.66
N LEU A 378 -34.74 2.57 -12.11
CA LEU A 378 -34.03 2.89 -10.88
C LEU A 378 -34.54 2.06 -9.68
N PRO A 379 -35.87 1.91 -9.46
CA PRO A 379 -36.36 1.02 -8.41
C PRO A 379 -35.97 -0.44 -8.66
N GLY A 380 -35.95 -0.89 -9.92
CA GLY A 380 -35.44 -2.22 -10.27
C GLY A 380 -33.99 -2.45 -9.82
N LYS A 381 -33.11 -1.44 -9.98
CA LYS A 381 -31.73 -1.48 -9.46
C LYS A 381 -31.69 -1.56 -7.93
N PHE A 382 -32.57 -0.84 -7.23
CA PHE A 382 -32.67 -0.93 -5.77
C PHE A 382 -33.23 -2.28 -5.28
N ILE A 383 -34.20 -2.88 -5.98
CA ILE A 383 -34.70 -4.21 -5.64
C ILE A 383 -33.58 -5.25 -5.76
N TYR A 384 -32.77 -5.18 -6.82
CA TYR A 384 -31.61 -6.05 -6.97
C TYR A 384 -30.56 -5.80 -5.88
N TRP A 385 -30.32 -4.55 -5.51
CA TRP A 385 -29.41 -4.21 -4.41
C TRP A 385 -29.87 -4.84 -3.08
N ILE A 386 -31.16 -4.71 -2.76
CA ILE A 386 -31.76 -5.31 -1.56
C ILE A 386 -31.62 -6.84 -1.61
N TYR A 387 -31.78 -7.47 -2.77
CA TYR A 387 -31.54 -8.90 -2.93
C TYR A 387 -30.08 -9.27 -2.66
N GLU A 388 -29.10 -8.57 -3.24
CA GLU A 388 -27.67 -8.82 -3.05
C GLU A 388 -27.27 -8.78 -1.58
N ILE A 389 -27.73 -7.76 -0.82
CA ILE A 389 -27.40 -7.67 0.61
C ILE A 389 -28.12 -8.75 1.44
N LEU A 390 -29.39 -9.05 1.16
CA LEU A 390 -30.12 -10.10 1.88
C LEU A 390 -29.53 -11.48 1.62
N HIS A 391 -29.16 -11.78 0.36
CA HIS A 391 -28.50 -13.02 0.00
C HIS A 391 -27.13 -13.12 0.69
N THR A 392 -26.35 -12.04 0.67
CA THR A 392 -25.05 -11.97 1.35
C THR A 392 -25.20 -12.23 2.84
N PHE A 393 -26.12 -11.55 3.53
CA PHE A 393 -26.38 -11.75 4.97
C PHE A 393 -26.75 -13.21 5.28
N PHE A 394 -27.62 -13.82 4.47
CA PHE A 394 -27.98 -15.22 4.66
C PHE A 394 -26.77 -16.15 4.51
N VAL A 395 -25.95 -15.96 3.48
CA VAL A 395 -24.78 -16.80 3.23
C VAL A 395 -23.74 -16.61 4.32
N VAL A 396 -23.33 -15.39 4.65
CA VAL A 396 -22.28 -15.16 5.66
C VAL A 396 -22.69 -15.67 7.04
N CYS A 397 -23.94 -15.45 7.46
CA CYS A 397 -24.41 -15.91 8.77
C CYS A 397 -24.52 -17.45 8.84
N SER A 398 -25.15 -18.07 7.83
CA SER A 398 -25.36 -19.52 7.84
C SER A 398 -24.06 -20.31 7.68
N GLN A 399 -23.18 -19.86 6.79
CA GLN A 399 -21.91 -20.53 6.52
C GLN A 399 -20.91 -20.34 7.67
N PHE A 400 -20.91 -19.17 8.33
CA PHE A 400 -20.11 -18.94 9.53
C PHE A 400 -20.46 -19.94 10.64
N ILE A 401 -21.74 -20.04 10.99
CA ILE A 401 -22.19 -20.98 12.03
C ILE A 401 -21.87 -22.44 11.63
N ALA A 402 -22.18 -22.82 10.38
CA ALA A 402 -21.91 -24.17 9.90
C ALA A 402 -20.42 -24.53 9.93
N PHE A 403 -19.53 -23.58 9.67
CA PHE A 403 -18.08 -23.80 9.73
C PHE A 403 -17.65 -24.20 11.14
N PHE A 404 -17.91 -23.38 12.15
CA PHE A 404 -17.47 -23.66 13.52
C PHE A 404 -18.18 -24.86 14.15
N ALA A 405 -19.48 -25.01 13.87
CA ALA A 405 -20.26 -26.14 14.38
C ALA A 405 -19.77 -27.49 13.82
N ILE A 406 -19.27 -27.54 12.58
CA ILE A 406 -18.77 -28.78 11.99
C ILE A 406 -17.30 -29.02 12.33
N VAL A 407 -16.45 -28.00 12.17
CA VAL A 407 -14.98 -28.11 12.32
C VAL A 407 -14.57 -28.41 13.75
N PHE A 408 -15.21 -27.77 14.74
CA PHE A 408 -14.84 -27.93 16.13
C PHE A 408 -15.87 -28.81 16.85
N TRP A 409 -17.10 -28.34 16.97
CA TRP A 409 -18.09 -28.96 17.85
C TRP A 409 -18.43 -30.40 17.42
N LEU A 410 -18.86 -30.61 16.17
CA LEU A 410 -19.21 -31.95 15.67
C LEU A 410 -18.00 -32.87 15.52
N PHE A 411 -16.87 -32.33 15.05
CA PHE A 411 -15.66 -33.13 14.87
C PHE A 411 -15.17 -33.70 16.20
N LEU A 412 -15.02 -32.86 17.22
CA LEU A 412 -14.56 -33.30 18.54
C LEU A 412 -15.58 -34.20 19.21
N PHE A 413 -16.87 -33.91 19.07
CA PHE A 413 -17.93 -34.79 19.57
C PHE A 413 -17.86 -36.22 19.01
N LEU A 414 -17.43 -36.40 17.75
CA LEU A 414 -17.32 -37.72 17.13
C LEU A 414 -16.07 -38.49 17.53
N TYR A 415 -14.99 -37.80 17.92
CA TYR A 415 -13.67 -38.40 18.15
C TYR A 415 -13.16 -38.30 19.59
N THR A 416 -13.88 -37.58 20.46
CA THR A 416 -13.56 -37.43 21.89
C THR A 416 -14.81 -37.68 22.73
N PHE A 417 -14.61 -38.13 23.97
CA PHE A 417 -15.71 -38.39 24.91
C PHE A 417 -15.21 -38.31 26.35
N PHE A 418 -16.15 -38.09 27.28
CA PHE A 418 -15.89 -38.18 28.71
C PHE A 418 -16.32 -39.54 29.25
N ILE A 419 -15.47 -40.16 30.06
CA ILE A 419 -15.83 -41.38 30.79
C ILE A 419 -16.80 -41.06 31.93
N ILE A 420 -17.76 -41.94 32.17
CA ILE A 420 -18.73 -41.78 33.26
C ILE A 420 -18.20 -42.38 34.57
N GLU A 421 -17.25 -43.31 34.47
CA GLU A 421 -16.60 -43.94 35.60
C GLU A 421 -15.72 -42.94 36.35
N LYS A 422 -16.02 -42.76 37.64
CA LYS A 422 -15.18 -41.99 38.56
C LYS A 422 -14.17 -42.90 39.25
N HIS A 423 -12.92 -42.44 39.34
CA HIS A 423 -11.89 -43.13 40.11
C HIS A 423 -11.96 -42.80 41.62
N GLU A 424 -12.58 -41.67 41.99
CA GLU A 424 -12.65 -41.19 43.38
C GLU A 424 -14.06 -40.66 43.73
N ASP A 425 -14.53 -40.93 44.96
CA ASP A 425 -15.88 -40.54 45.41
C ASP A 425 -15.93 -39.83 46.79
N PHE A 426 -14.78 -39.41 47.32
CA PHE A 426 -14.67 -38.93 48.71
C PHE A 426 -15.50 -37.67 49.02
N PHE A 427 -15.79 -36.83 48.01
CA PHE A 427 -16.57 -35.60 48.21
C PHE A 427 -17.99 -35.86 48.69
N SER A 428 -18.66 -36.93 48.25
CA SER A 428 -20.03 -37.23 48.68
C SER A 428 -20.08 -37.48 50.19
N LYS A 429 -19.20 -38.37 50.66
CA LYS A 429 -19.06 -38.75 52.08
C LYS A 429 -18.68 -37.55 52.95
N LYS A 430 -17.76 -36.70 52.47
CA LYS A 430 -17.36 -35.48 53.19
C LYS A 430 -18.48 -34.43 53.27
N ARG A 431 -19.27 -34.25 52.21
CA ARG A 431 -20.41 -33.32 52.23
C ARG A 431 -21.50 -33.75 53.20
N GLU A 432 -21.79 -35.06 53.28
CA GLU A 432 -22.75 -35.60 54.25
C GLU A 432 -22.30 -35.41 55.70
N GLU A 433 -21.03 -35.72 55.99
CA GLU A 433 -20.41 -35.51 57.31
C GLU A 433 -20.45 -34.03 57.70
N ARG A 434 -20.07 -33.15 56.76
CA ARG A 434 -20.04 -31.69 56.98
C ARG A 434 -21.45 -31.12 57.19
N LYS A 435 -22.45 -31.58 56.44
CA LYS A 435 -23.85 -31.15 56.59
C LYS A 435 -24.41 -31.52 57.96
N LYS A 436 -24.12 -32.72 58.46
CA LYS A 436 -24.48 -33.13 59.83
C LYS A 436 -23.77 -32.28 60.88
N LYS A 437 -22.49 -31.94 60.66
CA LYS A 437 -21.70 -31.08 61.56
C LYS A 437 -22.24 -29.64 61.63
N LEU A 438 -22.90 -29.16 60.58
CA LEU A 438 -23.53 -27.84 60.53
C LEU A 438 -25.02 -27.87 60.90
N LYS A 439 -25.59 -29.01 61.31
CA LYS A 439 -27.04 -29.18 61.47
C LYS A 439 -27.69 -28.15 62.39
N GLU A 440 -27.05 -27.83 63.52
CA GLU A 440 -27.56 -26.85 64.49
C GLU A 440 -27.58 -25.44 63.91
N LEU A 441 -26.55 -25.10 63.14
CA LEU A 441 -26.47 -23.84 62.41
C LEU A 441 -27.61 -23.75 61.39
N TRP A 442 -27.74 -24.72 60.47
CA TRP A 442 -28.84 -24.74 59.49
C TRP A 442 -30.25 -24.71 60.12
N ASN A 443 -30.40 -25.20 61.36
CA ASN A 443 -31.68 -25.17 62.08
C ASN A 443 -32.07 -23.74 62.52
N LEU A 444 -31.11 -22.81 62.57
CA LEU A 444 -31.31 -21.38 62.80
C LEU A 444 -31.69 -20.60 61.53
N LYS A 445 -31.96 -21.30 60.41
CA LYS A 445 -32.43 -20.75 59.11
C LYS A 445 -31.48 -19.75 58.44
N ASN A 446 -30.18 -19.99 58.52
CA ASN A 446 -29.20 -19.31 57.68
C ASN A 446 -28.83 -20.08 56.42
#